data_AF-A0A3D2EW09-F1
#
_entry.id   AF-A0A3D2EW09-F1
#
_cell.length_a   1.000
_cell.length_b   1.000
_cell.length_c   1.000
_cell.angle_alpha   90.00
_cell.angle_beta   90.00
_cell.angle_gamma   90.00
#
_symmetry.space_group_name_H-M   'P 1'
#
loop_
_entity.id
_entity.type
_entity.pdbx_description
1 polymer ?
#
loop_
_entity_poly.entity_id
_entity_poly.type
_entity_poly.pdbx_seq_one_letter_code
_entity_poly.pdbx_strand_id
1 'polypeptide(L)' 'MSTENTRECFMQFDLLGQSGEARRGRLSFPRGTIETPCFMPVGTYGTVKGMTP' A
#
# COMPACT_ATOMS: atom_id res chain seq x y z
N MET A 1 -5.85 33.09 -14.13
CA MET A 1 -6.90 32.14 -14.54
C MET A 1 -6.69 30.85 -13.78
N SER A 2 -7.51 30.69 -12.75
CA SER A 2 -7.57 29.58 -11.80
C SER A 2 -8.36 28.41 -12.40
N THR A 3 -7.82 27.18 -12.33
CA THR A 3 -8.46 25.97 -11.78
C THR A 3 -7.65 24.72 -12.15
N GLU A 4 -6.69 24.32 -11.32
CA GLU A 4 -6.22 22.93 -11.27
C GLU A 4 -6.39 22.44 -9.84
N ASN A 5 -7.57 21.88 -9.58
CA ASN A 5 -7.86 21.18 -8.32
C ASN A 5 -7.63 19.69 -8.58
N THR A 6 -6.39 19.30 -8.86
CA THR A 6 -6.03 17.90 -9.04
C THR A 6 -5.77 17.34 -7.65
N ARG A 7 -6.69 16.51 -7.15
CA ARG A 7 -6.42 15.68 -5.98
C ARG A 7 -5.29 14.72 -6.35
N GLU A 8 -4.04 15.10 -6.06
CA GLU A 8 -2.88 14.24 -6.33
C GLU A 8 -2.99 12.98 -5.49
N CYS A 9 -3.31 11.87 -6.16
CA CYS A 9 -3.26 10.55 -5.56
C CYS A 9 -1.83 10.05 -5.65
N PHE A 10 -1.08 10.16 -4.54
CA PHE A 10 0.31 9.68 -4.46
C PHE A 10 0.44 8.16 -4.36
N MET A 11 -0.67 7.44 -4.51
CA MET A 11 -0.70 5.98 -4.47
C MET A 11 -0.58 5.44 -5.90
N GLN A 12 0.49 4.69 -6.15
CA GLN A 12 0.72 4.00 -7.42
C GLN A 12 0.73 2.49 -7.19
N PHE A 13 0.05 1.72 -8.05
CA PHE A 13 0.04 0.26 -8.00
C PHE A 13 0.68 -0.32 -9.26
N ASP A 14 1.71 -1.16 -9.06
CA ASP A 14 2.39 -1.89 -10.11
C ASP A 14 2.10 -3.40 -9.97
N LEU A 15 1.58 -4.04 -11.03
CA LEU A 15 1.40 -5.48 -11.08
C LEU A 15 2.72 -6.15 -11.53
N LEU A 16 3.36 -6.89 -10.63
CA LEU A 16 4.63 -7.56 -10.91
C LEU A 16 4.43 -8.93 -11.58
N GLY A 17 3.33 -9.60 -11.25
CA GLY A 17 3.02 -10.91 -11.82
C GLY A 17 1.68 -11.45 -11.34
N GLN A 18 1.14 -12.39 -12.11
CA GLN A 18 -0.14 -13.03 -11.83
C GLN A 18 -0.03 -14.54 -12.10
N SER A 19 -0.63 -15.35 -11.25
CA SER A 19 -0.78 -16.79 -11.44
C SER A 19 -2.22 -17.18 -11.10
N GLY A 20 -3.04 -17.45 -12.13
CA GLY A 20 -4.49 -17.58 -11.98
C GLY A 20 -5.11 -16.32 -11.38
N GLU A 21 -5.84 -16.44 -10.27
CA GLU A 21 -6.43 -15.31 -9.54
C GLU A 21 -5.45 -14.63 -8.57
N ALA A 22 -4.29 -15.25 -8.29
CA ALA A 22 -3.30 -14.69 -7.37
C ALA A 22 -2.50 -13.58 -8.05
N ARG A 23 -2.39 -12.42 -7.40
CA ARG A 23 -1.66 -11.25 -7.90
C ARG A 23 -0.55 -10.85 -6.94
N ARG A 24 0.63 -10.65 -7.49
CA ARG A 24 1.76 -9.98 -6.82
C ARG A 24 1.88 -8.58 -7.38
N GLY A 25 1.93 -7.60 -6.52
CA GLY A 25 2.14 -6.22 -6.93
C GLY A 25 2.88 -5.40 -5.90
N ARG A 26 3.05 -4.12 -6.20
CA ARG A 26 3.71 -3.14 -5.35
C ARG A 26 2.84 -1.90 -5.27
N LEU A 27 2.60 -1.41 -4.07
CA LEU A 27 1.92 -0.15 -3.81
C LEU A 27 2.98 0.87 -3.38
N SER A 28 3.23 1.88 -4.20
CA SER A 28 4.17 2.97 -3.88
C SER A 28 3.41 4.13 -3.26
N PHE A 29 3.88 4.60 -2.11
CA PHE A 29 3.40 5.79 -1.42
C PHE A 29 4.58 6.71 -1.09
N PRO A 30 4.37 8.01 -0.82
CA PRO A 30 5.45 8.92 -0.42
C PRO A 30 6.21 8.46 0.82
N ARG A 31 5.53 7.71 1.70
CA ARG A 31 6.05 7.16 2.95
C ARG A 31 6.70 5.77 2.82
N GLY A 32 6.75 5.20 1.62
CA GLY A 32 7.37 3.90 1.36
C GLY A 32 6.53 2.99 0.45
N THR A 33 7.11 1.85 0.10
CA THR A 33 6.52 0.84 -0.78
C THR A 33 5.98 -0.35 0.01
N ILE A 34 4.80 -0.86 -0.36
CA ILE A 34 4.18 -2.06 0.21
C ILE A 34 4.15 -3.15 -0.87
N GLU A 35 4.77 -4.30 -0.62
CA GLU A 35 4.67 -5.47 -1.50
C GLU A 35 3.36 -6.23 -1.21
N THR A 36 2.59 -6.59 -2.25
CA THR A 36 1.39 -7.43 -2.14
C THR A 36 1.68 -8.86 -2.61
N PRO A 37 1.16 -9.90 -1.94
CA PRO A 37 0.13 -9.87 -0.89
C PRO A 37 0.66 -9.40 0.48
N CYS A 38 -0.01 -8.42 1.09
CA CYS A 38 0.36 -7.87 2.40
C CYS A 38 -0.77 -8.15 3.41
N PHE A 39 -0.41 -8.62 4.61
CA PHE A 39 -1.30 -8.67 5.77
C PHE A 39 -0.94 -7.51 6.69
N MET A 40 -1.76 -6.46 6.69
CA MET A 40 -1.51 -5.28 7.50
C MET A 40 -2.03 -5.50 8.93
N PRO A 41 -1.20 -5.29 9.96
CA PRO A 41 -1.66 -5.39 11.35
C PRO A 41 -2.66 -4.27 11.65
N VAL A 42 -3.75 -4.60 12.34
CA VAL A 42 -4.75 -3.61 12.77
C VAL A 42 -4.23 -2.89 14.01
N GLY A 43 -3.89 -1.61 13.87
CA GLY A 43 -3.32 -0.77 14.93
C GLY A 43 -4.35 0.00 15.75
N THR A 44 -5.43 -0.64 16.22
CA THR A 44 -6.53 0.04 16.95
C THR A 44 -6.09 0.69 18.28
N TYR A 45 -4.89 0.42 18.78
CA TYR A 45 -4.33 0.99 20.01
C TYR A 45 -2.82 1.27 19.95
N GLY A 46 -2.27 1.60 18.76
CA GLY A 46 -0.84 1.95 18.62
C GLY A 46 0.16 0.85 19.01
N THR A 47 -0.31 -0.39 19.26
CA THR A 47 0.52 -1.51 19.69
C THR A 47 0.14 -2.75 18.88
N VAL A 48 1.08 -3.27 18.10
CA VAL A 48 0.96 -4.58 17.46
C VAL A 48 1.20 -5.64 18.54
N LYS A 49 0.13 -6.26 19.05
CA LYS A 49 0.28 -7.45 19.90
C LYS A 49 0.83 -8.59 19.04
N GLY A 50 2.08 -8.98 19.26
CA GLY A 50 2.62 -10.23 18.71
C GLY A 50 3.96 -10.19 17.97
N MET A 51 4.77 -9.13 18.08
CA MET A 51 6.19 -9.20 17.67
C MET A 51 7.09 -9.19 18.91
N THR A 52 7.61 -10.36 19.27
CA THR A 52 8.90 -10.48 19.97
C THR A 52 10.02 -10.05 19.01
N PRO A 53 11.07 -9.37 19.51
CA PRO A 53 12.13 -8.77 18.70
C PRO A 53 12.88 -9.78 17.83
#